data_AF-S8AKW9-F1
#
_entry.id   AF-S8AKW9-F1
#
_cell.length_a   1.000
_cell.length_b   1.000
_cell.length_c   1.000
_cell.angle_alpha   90.00
_cell.angle_beta   90.00
_cell.angle_gamma   90.00
#
_symmetry.space_group_name_H-M   'P 1'
#
loop_
_entity.id
_entity.type
_entity.pdbx_description
1 polymer ?
#
loop_
_entity_poly.entity_id
_entity_poly.type
_entity_poly.pdbx_seq_one_letter_code
_entity_poly.pdbx_strand_id
1 'polypeptide(L)'
;MFLGHIYRNIQLANNEIQENVQKNVQQGMQEAQRNVQYGIQETQRNVQNALRNIPQMSSMGMNWGPGCPSSSSPASSSARPSVPDFPKDDEILVDLVTQSINNTFNLKKLVTVKCISGSIKARIVPSPTPTTELVRTLHTHSTTGSQQITVETSLGPFLMDSIHSTNTGSMKMTYPEDWCGTIEITLSHGSYDVRSSLGDTAVVRDVVDPNTRERNILVLKGNPRQGEEFSTMKVKSKTGSIAIRFEKMPPLRDLTEYEIQREEEEARRNERNNQGSSDGRPNKEEKERQGAPVIRPATTDIVDNPPSVQPELQPQQPSQQRTTVESDLPPSYEQSEEENVRIQLAGRD
;
A
#
# COMPACT_ATOMS: atom_id res chain seq x y z
N MET A 1 28.86 -6.71 58.97
CA MET A 1 29.52 -7.50 57.91
C MET A 1 28.59 -7.83 56.73
N PHE A 2 27.33 -8.22 56.95
CA PHE A 2 26.40 -8.64 55.87
C PHE A 2 26.14 -7.58 54.77
N LEU A 3 25.94 -6.30 55.14
CA LEU A 3 25.71 -5.20 54.19
C LEU A 3 26.89 -4.96 53.23
N GLY A 4 28.12 -5.21 53.68
CA GLY A 4 29.32 -5.04 52.84
C GLY A 4 29.40 -6.07 51.71
N HIS A 5 28.90 -7.30 51.93
CA HIS A 5 28.83 -8.34 50.90
C HIS A 5 27.77 -8.01 49.85
N ILE A 6 26.61 -7.50 50.26
CA ILE A 6 25.55 -7.09 49.34
C ILE A 6 26.03 -5.97 48.42
N TYR A 7 26.67 -4.94 48.98
CA TYR A 7 27.20 -3.83 48.17
C TYR A 7 28.26 -4.28 47.17
N ARG A 8 29.16 -5.19 47.58
CA ARG A 8 30.17 -5.77 46.69
C ARG A 8 29.55 -6.56 45.53
N ASN A 9 28.52 -7.37 45.81
CA ASN A 9 27.85 -8.16 44.77
C ASN A 9 27.11 -7.27 43.76
N ILE A 10 26.48 -6.19 44.22
CA ILE A 10 25.82 -5.21 43.34
C ILE A 10 26.85 -4.52 42.44
N GLN A 11 28.01 -4.12 42.98
CA GLN A 11 29.07 -3.49 42.19
C GLN A 11 29.63 -4.45 41.13
N LEU A 12 29.82 -5.74 41.46
CA LEU A 12 30.24 -6.75 40.48
C LEU A 12 29.20 -6.94 39.37
N ALA A 13 27.92 -7.06 39.73
CA ALA A 13 26.84 -7.19 38.75
C ALA A 13 26.76 -5.96 37.82
N ASN A 14 26.92 -4.75 38.36
CA ASN A 14 26.94 -3.54 37.56
C ASN A 14 28.11 -3.51 36.57
N ASN A 15 29.31 -3.96 36.99
CA ASN A 15 30.46 -4.02 36.10
C ASN A 15 30.25 -5.04 34.97
N GLU A 16 29.68 -6.21 35.28
CA GLU A 16 29.36 -7.23 34.26
C GLU A 16 28.31 -6.74 33.26
N ILE A 17 27.29 -6.02 33.73
CA ILE A 17 26.28 -5.41 32.85
C ILE A 17 26.94 -4.37 31.93
N GLN A 18 27.81 -3.51 32.46
CA GLN A 18 28.51 -2.51 31.65
C GLN A 18 29.41 -3.15 30.58
N GLU A 19 30.15 -4.20 30.92
CA GLU A 19 30.99 -4.94 29.98
C GLU A 19 30.16 -5.60 28.88
N ASN A 20 29.05 -6.26 29.23
CA ASN A 20 28.15 -6.89 28.27
C ASN A 20 27.50 -5.87 27.33
N VAL A 21 27.08 -4.71 27.85
CA VAL A 21 26.55 -3.61 27.03
C VAL A 21 27.60 -3.09 26.05
N GLN A 22 28.84 -2.84 26.51
CA GLN A 22 29.92 -2.40 25.64
C GLN A 22 30.23 -3.41 24.53
N LYS A 23 30.30 -4.70 24.88
CA LYS A 23 30.55 -5.79 23.93
C LYS A 23 29.45 -5.89 22.87
N ASN A 24 28.18 -5.83 23.27
CA ASN A 24 27.05 -5.88 22.35
C ASN A 24 27.01 -4.67 21.40
N VAL A 25 27.31 -3.47 21.93
CA VAL A 25 27.40 -2.26 21.09
C VAL A 25 28.54 -2.38 20.09
N GLN A 26 29.72 -2.85 20.52
CA GLN A 26 30.87 -3.02 19.63
C GLN A 26 30.61 -4.08 18.54
N GLN A 27 29.97 -5.19 18.90
CA GLN A 27 29.58 -6.24 17.96
C GLN A 27 28.54 -5.73 16.95
N GLY A 28 27.51 -5.02 17.41
CA GLY A 28 26.51 -4.41 16.53
C GLY A 28 27.12 -3.39 15.56
N MET A 29 28.09 -2.61 16.03
CA MET A 29 28.80 -1.62 15.20
C MET A 29 29.66 -2.30 14.12
N GLN A 30 30.36 -3.40 14.46
CA GLN A 30 31.14 -4.18 13.50
C GLN A 30 30.25 -4.89 12.46
N GLU A 31 29.08 -5.37 12.85
CA GLU A 31 28.12 -5.98 11.93
C GLU A 31 27.52 -4.93 10.98
N ALA A 32 27.15 -3.76 11.50
CA ALA A 32 26.69 -2.64 10.68
C ALA A 32 27.76 -2.20 9.66
N GLN A 33 29.03 -2.11 10.07
CA GLN A 33 30.15 -1.81 9.16
C GLN A 33 30.30 -2.86 8.06
N ARG A 34 30.20 -4.15 8.40
CA ARG A 34 30.23 -5.24 7.41
C ARG A 34 29.07 -5.13 6.42
N ASN A 35 27.85 -4.92 6.90
CA ASN A 35 26.66 -4.82 6.03
C ASN A 35 26.75 -3.64 5.06
N VAL A 36 27.23 -2.49 5.53
CA VAL A 36 27.48 -1.32 4.66
C VAL A 36 28.56 -1.64 3.61
N GLN A 37 29.64 -2.32 4.00
CA GLN A 37 30.71 -2.68 3.07
C GLN A 37 30.24 -3.67 2.00
N TYR A 38 29.43 -4.67 2.37
CA TYR A 38 28.79 -5.59 1.42
C TYR A 38 27.87 -4.85 0.45
N GLY A 39 27.02 -3.95 0.94
CA GLY A 39 26.12 -3.16 0.10
C GLY A 39 26.85 -2.25 -0.90
N ILE A 40 27.97 -1.64 -0.49
CA ILE A 40 28.81 -0.83 -1.39
C ILE A 40 29.43 -1.71 -2.49
N GLN A 41 29.96 -2.89 -2.15
CA GLN A 41 30.56 -3.80 -3.12
C GLN A 41 29.52 -4.32 -4.14
N GLU A 42 28.32 -4.63 -3.69
CA GLU A 42 27.23 -5.05 -4.56
C GLU A 42 26.81 -3.93 -5.51
N THR A 43 26.65 -2.70 -4.99
CA THR A 43 26.33 -1.53 -5.82
C THR A 43 27.42 -1.28 -6.87
N GLN A 44 28.70 -1.37 -6.48
CA GLN A 44 29.82 -1.24 -7.43
C GLN A 44 29.79 -2.31 -8.52
N ARG A 45 29.50 -3.57 -8.17
CA ARG A 45 29.35 -4.67 -9.13
C ARG A 45 28.19 -4.41 -10.10
N ASN A 46 27.05 -3.95 -9.60
CA ASN A 46 25.88 -3.64 -10.44
C ASN A 46 26.16 -2.49 -11.41
N VAL A 47 26.83 -1.42 -10.95
CA VAL A 47 27.24 -0.31 -11.81
C VAL A 47 28.24 -0.76 -12.88
N GLN A 48 29.23 -1.57 -12.52
CA GLN A 48 30.19 -2.11 -13.51
C GLN A 48 29.50 -3.01 -14.55
N ASN A 49 28.56 -3.86 -14.13
CA ASN A 49 27.80 -4.70 -15.04
C ASN A 49 26.92 -3.86 -15.99
N ALA A 50 26.29 -2.79 -15.48
CA ALA A 50 25.49 -1.88 -16.29
C ALA A 50 26.35 -1.15 -17.34
N LEU A 51 27.53 -0.64 -16.96
CA LEU A 51 28.46 0.02 -17.88
C LEU A 51 29.00 -0.93 -18.96
N ARG A 52 29.23 -2.21 -18.61
CA ARG A 52 29.69 -3.22 -19.57
C ARG A 52 28.65 -3.57 -20.62
N ASN A 53 27.36 -3.43 -20.30
CA ASN A 53 26.25 -3.73 -21.19
C ASN A 53 25.81 -2.54 -22.04
N ILE A 54 26.45 -1.37 -21.94
CA ILE A 54 26.20 -0.26 -22.87
C ILE A 54 26.75 -0.70 -24.23
N PRO A 55 25.89 -0.93 -25.25
CA PRO A 55 26.36 -1.29 -26.58
C PRO A 55 27.26 -0.16 -27.08
N GLN A 56 28.52 -0.46 -27.38
CA GLN A 56 29.34 0.47 -28.13
C GLN A 56 28.65 0.64 -29.48
N MET A 57 27.95 1.76 -29.66
CA MET A 57 27.47 2.17 -30.96
C MET A 57 28.70 2.53 -31.79
N SER A 58 29.30 1.50 -32.38
CA SER A 58 30.34 1.64 -33.38
C SER A 58 29.81 2.60 -34.43
N SER A 59 30.42 3.79 -34.47
CA SER A 59 30.31 4.82 -35.49
C SER A 59 30.11 4.18 -36.88
N MET A 60 28.86 4.04 -37.31
CA MET A 60 28.55 3.68 -38.69
C MET A 60 28.85 4.92 -39.54
N GLY A 61 30.04 4.90 -40.14
CA GLY A 61 30.44 5.88 -41.14
C GLY A 61 29.42 5.90 -42.27
N MET A 62 28.90 7.09 -42.56
CA MET A 62 28.12 7.37 -43.75
C MET A 62 29.00 7.13 -44.98
N ASN A 63 28.76 6.02 -45.69
CA ASN A 63 29.28 5.81 -47.03
C ASN A 63 28.19 6.17 -48.04
N TRP A 64 28.30 7.35 -48.65
CA TRP A 64 27.46 7.79 -49.75
C TRP A 64 27.96 7.15 -51.04
N GLY A 65 27.19 6.23 -51.60
CA GLY A 65 27.45 5.64 -52.92
C GLY A 65 26.16 5.19 -53.61
N PRO A 66 25.94 5.50 -54.91
CA PRO A 66 24.75 5.11 -55.64
C PRO A 66 24.95 3.74 -56.29
N GLY A 67 23.98 2.85 -56.15
CA GLY A 67 23.98 1.57 -56.86
C GLY A 67 22.81 0.68 -56.47
N CYS A 68 21.76 0.69 -57.28
CA CYS A 68 20.83 -0.44 -57.38
C CYS A 68 21.58 -1.62 -58.05
N PRO A 69 21.31 -2.89 -57.67
CA PRO A 69 20.18 -3.57 -58.30
C PRO A 69 19.40 -4.53 -57.40
N SER A 70 18.18 -4.77 -57.87
CA SER A 70 17.15 -5.70 -57.42
C SER A 70 17.63 -7.14 -57.18
N SER A 71 17.39 -7.66 -55.98
CA SER A 71 17.27 -9.10 -55.74
C SER A 71 16.13 -9.38 -54.75
N SER A 72 15.15 -10.12 -55.23
CA SER A 72 14.00 -10.63 -54.49
C SER A 72 14.46 -11.65 -53.44
N SER A 73 14.35 -11.29 -52.16
CA SER A 73 14.53 -12.19 -51.03
C SER A 73 13.19 -12.44 -50.33
N PRO A 74 12.96 -13.66 -49.81
CA PRO A 74 11.69 -14.08 -49.24
C PRO A 74 11.36 -13.28 -48.00
N ALA A 75 10.06 -13.06 -47.77
CA ALA A 75 9.49 -12.32 -46.66
C ALA A 75 9.95 -12.91 -45.31
N SER A 76 11.11 -12.47 -44.84
CA SER A 76 11.50 -12.50 -43.45
C SER A 76 10.50 -11.62 -42.75
N SER A 77 9.56 -12.25 -42.04
CA SER A 77 8.67 -11.59 -41.10
C SER A 77 9.56 -10.85 -40.12
N SER A 78 9.75 -9.56 -40.41
CA SER A 78 10.39 -8.59 -39.55
C SER A 78 9.79 -8.79 -38.17
N ALA A 79 10.55 -9.46 -37.29
CA ALA A 79 10.31 -9.50 -35.88
C ALA A 79 10.52 -8.06 -35.42
N ARG A 80 9.50 -7.24 -35.64
CA ARG A 80 9.39 -5.89 -35.11
C ARG A 80 9.67 -6.10 -33.62
N PRO A 81 10.71 -5.48 -33.05
CA PRO A 81 11.00 -5.62 -31.64
C PRO A 81 9.68 -5.29 -30.93
N SER A 82 9.11 -6.29 -30.26
CA SER A 82 7.90 -6.09 -29.47
C SER A 82 8.28 -5.00 -28.49
N VAL A 83 7.68 -3.82 -28.65
CA VAL A 83 7.76 -2.77 -27.65
C VAL A 83 7.40 -3.47 -26.34
N PRO A 84 8.30 -3.49 -25.33
CA PRO A 84 7.97 -4.13 -24.07
C PRO A 84 6.64 -3.54 -23.62
N ASP A 85 5.65 -4.41 -23.35
CA ASP A 85 4.36 -3.98 -22.83
C ASP A 85 4.66 -3.03 -21.68
N PHE A 86 4.29 -1.75 -21.86
CA PHE A 86 4.41 -0.77 -20.80
C PHE A 86 3.66 -1.37 -19.60
N PRO A 87 4.24 -1.33 -18.39
CA PRO A 87 3.58 -1.87 -17.22
C PRO A 87 2.18 -1.27 -17.17
N LYS A 88 1.15 -2.14 -17.25
CA LYS A 88 -0.26 -1.72 -17.17
C LYS A 88 -0.36 -0.74 -15.99
N ASP A 89 -0.82 0.48 -16.26
CA ASP A 89 -0.69 1.71 -15.44
C ASP A 89 -1.38 1.68 -14.04
N ASP A 90 -1.51 0.50 -13.44
CA ASP A 90 -2.27 0.22 -12.23
C ASP A 90 -1.39 -0.20 -11.04
N GLU A 91 -0.09 -0.40 -11.28
CA GLU A 91 0.89 -0.82 -10.28
C GLU A 91 1.99 0.22 -10.09
N ILE A 92 2.19 0.67 -8.84
CA ILE A 92 3.23 1.62 -8.48
C ILE A 92 4.25 0.90 -7.60
N LEU A 93 5.51 0.84 -8.04
CA LEU A 93 6.61 0.23 -7.31
C LEU A 93 7.67 1.29 -7.00
N VAL A 94 7.94 1.52 -5.71
CA VAL A 94 8.97 2.44 -5.23
C VAL A 94 9.94 1.66 -4.36
N ASP A 95 11.23 1.66 -4.73
CA ASP A 95 12.29 1.00 -3.97
C ASP A 95 13.41 1.99 -3.65
N LEU A 96 13.68 2.19 -2.36
CA LEU A 96 14.61 3.19 -1.83
C LEU A 96 15.58 2.52 -0.86
N VAL A 97 16.86 2.88 -0.94
CA VAL A 97 17.88 2.34 -0.04
C VAL A 97 18.03 3.20 1.22
N THR A 98 18.35 4.49 1.07
CA THR A 98 18.71 5.35 2.22
C THR A 98 18.04 6.73 2.17
N GLN A 99 16.78 6.81 1.74
CA GLN A 99 16.08 8.07 1.55
C GLN A 99 14.72 8.09 2.22
N SER A 100 14.32 9.28 2.68
CA SER A 100 12.96 9.52 3.13
C SER A 100 12.09 9.88 1.93
N ILE A 101 10.89 9.32 1.87
CA ILE A 101 9.89 9.64 0.86
C ILE A 101 8.73 10.40 1.50
N ASN A 102 8.28 11.45 0.82
CA ASN A 102 7.07 12.17 1.14
C ASN A 102 6.31 12.40 -0.16
N ASN A 103 5.32 11.54 -0.44
CA ASN A 103 4.62 11.60 -1.71
C ASN A 103 3.16 11.13 -1.58
N THR A 104 2.37 11.48 -2.58
CA THR A 104 0.99 11.02 -2.76
C THR A 104 0.96 9.96 -3.86
N PHE A 105 0.28 8.85 -3.61
CA PHE A 105 0.13 7.74 -4.55
C PHE A 105 -1.34 7.48 -4.84
N ASN A 106 -1.69 7.41 -6.12
CA ASN A 106 -3.00 6.95 -6.55
C ASN A 106 -3.03 5.42 -6.51
N LEU A 107 -3.85 4.86 -5.63
CA LEU A 107 -4.00 3.41 -5.50
C LEU A 107 -5.12 2.92 -6.43
N LYS A 108 -4.73 2.47 -7.62
CA LYS A 108 -5.64 1.81 -8.57
C LYS A 108 -5.77 0.31 -8.27
N LYS A 109 -4.67 -0.44 -8.36
CA LYS A 109 -4.62 -1.87 -8.07
C LYS A 109 -3.56 -2.17 -7.01
N LEU A 110 -2.31 -1.78 -7.23
CA LEU A 110 -1.19 -2.10 -6.33
C LEU A 110 -0.29 -0.88 -6.10
N VAL A 111 0.03 -0.60 -4.84
CA VAL A 111 1.10 0.32 -4.48
C VAL A 111 2.07 -0.41 -3.55
N THR A 112 3.34 -0.49 -3.92
CA THR A 112 4.41 -1.05 -3.08
C THR A 112 5.49 -0.01 -2.85
N VAL A 113 5.75 0.32 -1.59
CA VAL A 113 6.82 1.24 -1.18
C VAL A 113 7.79 0.52 -0.25
N LYS A 114 9.04 0.36 -0.70
CA LYS A 114 10.13 -0.26 0.08
C LYS A 114 11.20 0.78 0.39
N CYS A 115 11.66 0.81 1.63
CA CYS A 115 12.73 1.69 2.08
C CYS A 115 13.65 0.93 3.05
N ILE A 116 14.92 0.70 2.71
CA ILE A 116 15.82 0.02 3.66
C ILE A 116 16.04 0.91 4.88
N SER A 117 16.44 2.16 4.68
CA SER A 117 16.66 3.12 5.77
C SER A 117 16.11 4.49 5.40
N GLY A 118 15.26 5.05 6.24
CA GLY A 118 14.64 6.35 6.00
C GLY A 118 13.24 6.44 6.60
N SER A 119 12.47 7.45 6.19
CA SER A 119 11.08 7.57 6.60
C SER A 119 10.14 7.48 5.40
N ILE A 120 9.07 6.70 5.53
CA ILE A 120 8.02 6.61 4.52
C ILE A 120 6.87 7.48 4.98
N LYS A 121 6.65 8.63 4.33
CA LYS A 121 5.43 9.44 4.49
C LYS A 121 4.62 9.33 3.20
N ALA A 122 3.60 8.50 3.21
CA ALA A 122 2.81 8.22 2.02
C ALA A 122 1.35 8.60 2.24
N ARG A 123 0.82 9.43 1.35
CA ARG A 123 -0.62 9.70 1.24
C ARG A 123 -1.17 8.81 0.13
N ILE A 124 -2.10 7.94 0.45
CA ILE A 124 -2.67 6.96 -0.48
C ILE A 124 -4.08 7.41 -0.83
N VAL A 125 -4.35 7.62 -2.11
CA VAL A 125 -5.65 8.03 -2.63
C VAL A 125 -6.19 6.90 -3.49
N PRO A 126 -7.12 6.07 -2.99
CA PRO A 126 -7.76 5.04 -3.81
C PRO A 126 -8.44 5.69 -5.02
N SER A 127 -8.16 5.17 -6.22
CA SER A 127 -8.81 5.63 -7.45
C SER A 127 -10.25 5.12 -7.51
N PRO A 128 -11.23 5.93 -7.97
CA PRO A 128 -12.57 5.44 -8.22
C PRO A 128 -12.54 4.45 -9.37
N THR A 129 -12.67 3.16 -9.06
CA THR A 129 -12.87 2.14 -10.09
C THR A 129 -14.37 1.89 -10.21
N PRO A 130 -14.92 1.89 -11.44
CA PRO A 130 -16.34 1.62 -11.67
C PRO A 130 -16.72 0.17 -11.28
N THR A 131 -15.73 -0.71 -11.16
CA THR A 131 -15.91 -2.07 -10.67
C THR A 131 -15.59 -2.14 -9.18
N THR A 132 -16.60 -2.54 -8.40
CA THR A 132 -16.52 -2.86 -6.97
C THR A 132 -15.66 -4.10 -6.68
N GLU A 133 -15.27 -4.85 -7.71
CA GLU A 133 -14.58 -6.15 -7.61
C GLU A 133 -13.06 -6.04 -7.50
N LEU A 134 -12.47 -4.85 -7.66
CA LEU A 134 -11.02 -4.69 -7.55
C LEU A 134 -10.60 -4.51 -6.09
N VAL A 135 -10.19 -5.60 -5.47
CA VAL A 135 -9.42 -5.57 -4.22
C VAL A 135 -8.12 -4.80 -4.48
N ARG A 136 -7.94 -3.70 -3.76
CA ARG A 136 -6.73 -2.87 -3.85
C ARG A 136 -5.68 -3.40 -2.89
N THR A 137 -4.42 -3.35 -3.28
CA THR A 137 -3.32 -3.84 -2.47
C THR A 137 -2.32 -2.73 -2.15
N LEU A 138 -2.04 -2.52 -0.87
CA LEU A 138 -1.06 -1.55 -0.39
C LEU A 138 0.04 -2.25 0.41
N HIS A 139 1.27 -2.25 -0.10
CA HIS A 139 2.42 -2.81 0.58
C HIS A 139 3.40 -1.72 0.99
N THR A 140 3.75 -1.66 2.27
CA THR A 140 4.88 -0.85 2.74
C THR A 140 5.86 -1.69 3.53
N HIS A 141 7.14 -1.48 3.26
CA HIS A 141 8.21 -2.17 3.94
C HIS A 141 9.32 -1.20 4.30
N SER A 142 9.75 -1.21 5.56
CA SER A 142 10.99 -0.57 5.96
C SER A 142 11.90 -1.47 6.77
N THR A 143 13.23 -1.40 6.58
CA THR A 143 14.12 -2.07 7.53
C THR A 143 14.31 -1.21 8.78
N THR A 144 14.64 0.07 8.62
CA THR A 144 14.75 1.01 9.74
C THR A 144 14.10 2.35 9.45
N GLY A 145 13.44 2.92 10.45
CA GLY A 145 12.94 4.28 10.44
C GLY A 145 11.43 4.37 10.67
N SER A 146 10.80 5.46 10.26
CA SER A 146 9.39 5.71 10.56
C SER A 146 8.49 5.55 9.33
N GLN A 147 7.30 4.98 9.51
CA GLN A 147 6.26 4.96 8.49
C GLN A 147 5.09 5.82 8.96
N GLN A 148 4.66 6.76 8.14
CA GLN A 148 3.45 7.54 8.30
C GLN A 148 2.60 7.36 7.04
N ILE A 149 1.60 6.50 7.13
CA ILE A 149 0.70 6.19 6.03
C ILE A 149 -0.66 6.83 6.31
N THR A 150 -1.19 7.57 5.36
CA THR A 150 -2.52 8.16 5.44
C THR A 150 -3.30 7.76 4.21
N VAL A 151 -4.37 6.99 4.39
CA VAL A 151 -5.26 6.57 3.31
C VAL A 151 -6.45 7.52 3.28
N GLU A 152 -6.60 8.29 2.21
CA GLU A 152 -7.67 9.28 2.03
C GLU A 152 -8.64 8.78 0.97
N THR A 153 -9.89 8.53 1.37
CA THR A 153 -10.97 8.21 0.43
C THR A 153 -12.14 9.14 0.65
N SER A 154 -12.86 9.38 -0.42
CA SER A 154 -14.17 9.99 -0.46
C SER A 154 -15.21 9.12 -1.15
N LEU A 155 -14.77 7.97 -1.66
CA LEU A 155 -15.48 7.17 -2.64
C LEU A 155 -16.45 6.17 -1.97
N GLY A 156 -16.72 6.38 -0.68
CA GLY A 156 -17.45 5.45 0.16
C GLY A 156 -16.64 4.19 0.49
N PRO A 157 -17.32 3.12 0.92
CA PRO A 157 -16.68 1.88 1.34
C PRO A 157 -15.90 1.26 0.16
N PHE A 158 -14.67 0.82 0.45
CA PHE A 158 -13.80 0.19 -0.52
C PHE A 158 -13.09 -1.01 0.12
N LEU A 159 -12.78 -2.01 -0.71
CA LEU A 159 -12.02 -3.18 -0.29
C LEU A 159 -10.53 -2.94 -0.53
N MET A 160 -9.75 -3.14 0.52
CA MET A 160 -8.30 -3.00 0.44
C MET A 160 -7.59 -3.98 1.36
N ASP A 161 -6.61 -4.66 0.79
CA ASP A 161 -5.62 -5.46 1.50
C ASP A 161 -4.35 -4.63 1.71
N SER A 162 -3.98 -4.40 2.95
CA SER A 162 -2.76 -3.67 3.29
C SER A 162 -1.78 -4.52 4.08
N ILE A 163 -0.50 -4.46 3.69
CA ILE A 163 0.60 -5.16 4.34
C ILE A 163 1.69 -4.15 4.68
N HIS A 164 1.88 -3.91 5.96
CA HIS A 164 2.86 -2.98 6.49
C HIS A 164 3.88 -3.76 7.31
N SER A 165 5.16 -3.57 7.02
CA SER A 165 6.22 -4.24 7.77
C SER A 165 7.38 -3.31 8.09
N THR A 166 7.88 -3.38 9.32
CA THR A 166 9.14 -2.75 9.73
C THR A 166 9.99 -3.68 10.57
N ASN A 167 11.32 -3.63 10.45
CA ASN A 167 12.17 -4.29 11.46
C ASN A 167 12.30 -3.39 12.69
N THR A 168 12.69 -2.13 12.49
CA THR A 168 12.91 -1.20 13.61
C THR A 168 12.31 0.16 13.32
N GLY A 169 11.47 0.65 14.24
CA GLY A 169 10.97 2.02 14.25
C GLY A 169 9.47 2.13 14.45
N SER A 170 8.92 3.31 14.23
CA SER A 170 7.49 3.58 14.50
C SER A 170 6.66 3.53 13.23
N MET A 171 5.46 2.97 13.32
CA MET A 171 4.46 3.00 12.27
C MET A 171 3.25 3.77 12.77
N LYS A 172 2.86 4.81 12.04
CA LYS A 172 1.63 5.57 12.23
C LYS A 172 0.78 5.44 10.98
N MET A 173 -0.41 4.90 11.12
CA MET A 173 -1.34 4.63 10.05
C MET A 173 -2.66 5.33 10.34
N THR A 174 -3.14 6.12 9.40
CA THR A 174 -4.46 6.77 9.47
C THR A 174 -5.30 6.25 8.31
N TYR A 175 -6.45 5.66 8.64
CA TYR A 175 -7.41 5.10 7.70
C TYR A 175 -8.76 5.83 7.82
N PRO A 176 -9.59 5.80 6.77
CA PRO A 176 -10.94 6.34 6.82
C PRO A 176 -11.82 5.65 7.88
N GLU A 177 -12.71 6.41 8.52
CA GLU A 177 -13.62 5.90 9.56
C GLU A 177 -14.54 4.78 9.07
N ASP A 178 -14.94 4.83 7.80
CA ASP A 178 -15.79 3.85 7.12
C ASP A 178 -15.04 2.58 6.70
N TRP A 179 -13.72 2.52 6.90
CA TRP A 179 -12.96 1.28 6.72
C TRP A 179 -13.45 0.23 7.71
N CYS A 180 -13.75 -0.96 7.20
CA CYS A 180 -14.21 -2.11 7.95
C CYS A 180 -13.41 -3.35 7.54
N GLY A 181 -12.97 -4.13 8.51
CA GLY A 181 -12.06 -5.23 8.22
C GLY A 181 -11.38 -5.87 9.42
N THR A 182 -10.44 -6.77 9.11
CA THR A 182 -9.60 -7.45 10.10
C THR A 182 -8.20 -6.84 10.12
N ILE A 183 -7.63 -6.71 11.32
CA ILE A 183 -6.29 -6.15 11.52
C ILE A 183 -5.47 -7.20 12.27
N GLU A 184 -4.46 -7.75 11.61
CA GLU A 184 -3.48 -8.69 12.15
C GLU A 184 -2.20 -7.92 12.49
N ILE A 185 -1.87 -7.81 13.78
CA ILE A 185 -0.64 -7.17 14.25
C ILE A 185 0.29 -8.24 14.81
N THR A 186 1.52 -8.32 14.29
CA THR A 186 2.60 -9.13 14.85
C THR A 186 3.72 -8.22 15.33
N LEU A 187 4.03 -8.30 16.62
CA LEU A 187 5.02 -7.45 17.29
C LEU A 187 5.95 -8.28 18.17
N SER A 188 7.28 -8.25 17.96
CA SER A 188 8.22 -8.92 18.87
C SER A 188 8.48 -8.08 20.13
N HIS A 189 8.72 -6.78 19.96
CA HIS A 189 9.02 -5.85 21.05
C HIS A 189 8.40 -4.47 20.81
N GLY A 190 7.72 -3.95 21.84
CA GLY A 190 7.25 -2.57 21.88
C GLY A 190 5.78 -2.44 22.24
N SER A 191 5.09 -1.49 21.63
CA SER A 191 3.68 -1.21 21.92
C SER A 191 2.84 -1.06 20.65
N TYR A 192 1.55 -1.30 20.80
CA TYR A 192 0.56 -0.96 19.77
C TYR A 192 -0.55 -0.13 20.39
N ASP A 193 -1.16 0.72 19.59
CA ASP A 193 -2.30 1.56 19.91
C ASP A 193 -3.22 1.56 18.68
N VAL A 194 -4.41 0.96 18.82
CA VAL A 194 -5.42 0.94 17.75
C VAL A 194 -6.62 1.70 18.27
N ARG A 195 -7.00 2.78 17.58
CA ARG A 195 -8.11 3.65 17.98
C ARG A 195 -9.04 3.93 16.81
N SER A 196 -10.33 3.93 17.10
CA SER A 196 -11.38 4.44 16.22
C SER A 196 -12.06 5.63 16.89
N SER A 197 -12.45 6.64 16.11
CA SER A 197 -13.21 7.77 16.65
C SER A 197 -14.62 7.38 17.07
N LEU A 198 -15.19 6.33 16.47
CA LEU A 198 -16.49 5.75 16.83
C LEU A 198 -16.41 4.68 17.92
N GLY A 199 -15.20 4.26 18.34
CA GLY A 199 -15.01 3.23 19.36
C GLY A 199 -15.42 1.82 18.92
N ASP A 200 -15.57 1.58 17.62
CA ASP A 200 -16.01 0.32 17.01
C ASP A 200 -14.85 -0.64 16.68
N THR A 201 -13.75 -0.52 17.41
CA THR A 201 -12.59 -1.43 17.35
C THR A 201 -12.62 -2.40 18.52
N ALA A 202 -12.59 -3.70 18.24
CA ALA A 202 -12.56 -4.74 19.25
C ALA A 202 -11.31 -5.62 19.10
N VAL A 203 -10.51 -5.75 20.17
CA VAL A 203 -9.40 -6.71 20.21
C VAL A 203 -10.00 -8.08 20.48
N VAL A 204 -9.92 -8.98 19.50
CA VAL A 204 -10.50 -10.33 19.58
C VAL A 204 -9.49 -11.35 20.09
N ARG A 205 -8.21 -11.14 19.77
CA ARG A 205 -7.14 -12.02 20.21
C ARG A 205 -5.90 -11.19 20.52
N ASP A 206 -5.22 -11.56 21.59
CA ASP A 206 -3.93 -11.01 21.96
C ASP A 206 -3.12 -12.12 22.64
N VAL A 207 -2.26 -12.77 21.87
CA VAL A 207 -1.53 -13.97 22.30
C VAL A 207 -0.04 -13.72 22.13
N VAL A 208 0.71 -13.95 23.19
CA VAL A 208 2.18 -13.96 23.14
C VAL A 208 2.62 -15.40 22.92
N ASP A 209 3.34 -15.66 21.83
CA ASP A 209 3.97 -16.95 21.59
C ASP A 209 5.12 -17.14 22.60
N PRO A 210 5.09 -18.18 23.45
CA PRO A 210 6.11 -18.41 24.47
C PRO A 210 7.50 -18.70 23.90
N ASN A 211 7.59 -19.24 22.68
CA ASN A 211 8.85 -19.65 22.07
C ASN A 211 9.56 -18.48 21.40
N THR A 212 8.82 -17.69 20.61
CA THR A 212 9.37 -16.57 19.83
C THR A 212 9.30 -15.24 20.56
N ARG A 213 8.48 -15.15 21.62
CA ARG A 213 8.08 -13.91 22.29
C ARG A 213 7.36 -12.93 21.36
N GLU A 214 6.91 -13.38 20.18
CA GLU A 214 6.08 -12.56 19.30
C GLU A 214 4.67 -12.45 19.86
N ARG A 215 4.18 -11.22 19.97
CA ARG A 215 2.79 -10.91 20.32
C ARG A 215 1.99 -10.81 19.03
N ASN A 216 0.96 -11.64 18.91
CA ASN A 216 0.02 -11.68 17.80
C ASN A 216 -1.33 -11.15 18.28
N ILE A 217 -1.75 -10.03 17.70
CA ILE A 217 -2.99 -9.35 18.03
C ILE A 217 -3.91 -9.39 16.81
N LEU A 218 -5.16 -9.76 17.02
CA LEU A 218 -6.23 -9.68 16.04
C LEU A 218 -7.25 -8.65 16.50
N VAL A 219 -7.46 -7.61 15.70
CA VAL A 219 -8.46 -6.57 15.95
C VAL A 219 -9.50 -6.60 14.84
N LEU A 220 -10.76 -6.44 15.20
CA LEU A 220 -11.86 -6.22 14.27
C LEU A 220 -12.27 -4.75 14.29
N LYS A 221 -12.51 -4.18 13.12
CA LYS A 221 -13.08 -2.84 12.94
C LYS A 221 -14.38 -2.96 12.17
N GLY A 222 -15.46 -2.40 12.73
CA GLY A 222 -16.81 -2.53 12.18
C GLY A 222 -17.42 -3.90 12.45
N ASN A 223 -18.69 -4.07 12.04
CA ASN A 223 -19.41 -5.33 12.21
C ASN A 223 -19.48 -6.07 10.87
N PRO A 224 -18.75 -7.19 10.71
CA PRO A 224 -18.79 -7.94 9.46
C PRO A 224 -20.18 -8.54 9.23
N ARG A 225 -20.87 -8.12 8.17
CA ARG A 225 -22.11 -8.78 7.76
C ARG A 225 -21.79 -10.12 7.11
N GLN A 226 -22.57 -11.14 7.43
CA GLN A 226 -22.38 -12.47 6.87
C GLN A 226 -22.45 -12.42 5.33
N GLY A 227 -21.36 -12.80 4.67
CA GLY A 227 -21.25 -12.83 3.20
C GLY A 227 -20.71 -11.56 2.54
N GLU A 228 -20.40 -10.50 3.28
CA GLU A 228 -19.66 -9.36 2.74
C GLU A 228 -18.15 -9.67 2.73
N GLU A 229 -17.45 -9.22 1.69
CA GLU A 229 -15.99 -9.26 1.66
C GLU A 229 -15.42 -8.20 2.61
N PHE A 230 -14.28 -8.49 3.26
CA PHE A 230 -13.67 -7.60 4.25
C PHE A 230 -12.29 -7.18 3.81
N SER A 231 -11.94 -5.93 4.11
CA SER A 231 -10.57 -5.46 4.01
C SER A 231 -9.70 -6.19 5.03
N THR A 232 -8.45 -6.49 4.66
CA THR A 232 -7.47 -7.06 5.58
C THR A 232 -6.29 -6.12 5.76
N MET A 233 -5.83 -5.96 7.00
CA MET A 233 -4.64 -5.17 7.32
C MET A 233 -3.66 -6.04 8.10
N LYS A 234 -2.46 -6.24 7.56
CA LYS A 234 -1.39 -6.99 8.22
C LYS A 234 -0.26 -6.04 8.58
N VAL A 235 0.08 -5.98 9.86
CA VAL A 235 1.11 -5.08 10.39
C VAL A 235 2.14 -5.89 11.15
N LYS A 236 3.38 -5.92 10.64
CA LYS A 236 4.49 -6.61 11.29
C LYS A 236 5.57 -5.63 11.75
N SER A 237 5.95 -5.70 13.02
CA SER A 237 7.09 -4.94 13.56
C SER A 237 7.96 -5.84 14.43
N LYS A 238 9.29 -5.84 14.26
CA LYS A 238 10.14 -6.51 15.25
C LYS A 238 10.29 -5.65 16.49
N THR A 239 10.65 -4.38 16.31
CA THR A 239 10.88 -3.45 17.42
C THR A 239 10.30 -2.07 17.11
N GLY A 240 9.42 -1.57 17.98
CA GLY A 240 8.99 -0.17 17.95
C GLY A 240 7.55 0.05 18.38
N SER A 241 6.91 1.09 17.85
CA SER A 241 5.52 1.42 18.18
C SER A 241 4.63 1.40 16.95
N ILE A 242 3.43 0.87 17.12
CA ILE A 242 2.41 0.80 16.08
C ILE A 242 1.22 1.65 16.53
N ALA A 243 0.84 2.66 15.76
CA ALA A 243 -0.32 3.49 16.01
C ALA A 243 -1.24 3.45 14.78
N ILE A 244 -2.42 2.87 14.93
CA ILE A 244 -3.44 2.79 13.87
C ILE A 244 -4.63 3.63 14.32
N ARG A 245 -5.06 4.56 13.48
CA ARG A 245 -6.20 5.45 13.73
C ARG A 245 -7.21 5.36 12.61
N PHE A 246 -8.47 5.26 12.99
CA PHE A 246 -9.60 5.47 12.09
C PHE A 246 -10.18 6.84 12.41
N GLU A 247 -10.22 7.70 11.41
CA GLU A 247 -10.65 9.09 11.56
C GLU A 247 -11.71 9.43 10.52
N LYS A 248 -12.72 10.20 10.94
CA LYS A 248 -13.72 10.75 10.03
C LYS A 248 -13.00 11.66 9.05
N MET A 249 -12.95 11.24 7.79
CA MET A 249 -12.39 12.09 6.76
C MET A 249 -13.25 13.34 6.61
N PRO A 250 -12.63 14.53 6.42
CA PRO A 250 -13.39 15.69 6.02
C PRO A 250 -14.21 15.29 4.80
N PRO A 251 -15.52 15.63 4.74
CA PRO A 251 -16.23 15.47 3.48
C PRO A 251 -15.40 16.18 2.42
N LEU A 252 -15.18 15.54 1.27
CA LEU A 252 -14.69 16.31 0.14
C LEU A 252 -15.63 17.48 0.01
N ARG A 253 -15.07 18.69 -0.02
CA ARG A 253 -15.89 19.83 -0.41
C ARG A 253 -16.45 19.46 -1.77
N ASP A 254 -17.77 19.44 -1.87
CA ASP A 254 -18.43 19.43 -3.16
C ASP A 254 -17.85 20.63 -3.91
N LEU A 255 -16.98 20.35 -4.88
CA LEU A 255 -16.49 21.39 -5.76
C LEU A 255 -17.74 21.96 -6.43
N THR A 256 -17.94 23.26 -6.27
CA THR A 256 -19.06 23.91 -6.94
C THR A 256 -18.92 23.71 -8.45
N GLU A 257 -20.03 23.65 -9.19
CA GLU A 257 -19.96 23.58 -10.67
C GLU A 257 -19.04 24.65 -11.26
N TYR A 258 -18.99 25.83 -10.62
CA TYR A 258 -18.08 26.92 -10.98
C TYR A 258 -16.60 26.57 -10.77
N GLU A 259 -16.23 25.92 -9.67
CA GLU A 259 -14.86 25.48 -9.42
C GLU A 259 -14.44 24.35 -10.38
N ILE A 260 -15.35 23.41 -10.65
CA ILE A 260 -15.13 22.34 -11.64
C ILE A 260 -14.90 22.95 -13.02
N GLN A 261 -15.77 23.88 -13.47
CA GLN A 261 -15.61 24.56 -14.76
C GLN A 261 -14.31 25.37 -14.82
N ARG A 262 -13.93 26.02 -13.72
CA ARG A 262 -12.68 26.78 -13.65
C ARG A 262 -11.46 25.87 -13.75
N GLU A 263 -11.46 24.73 -13.06
CA GLU A 263 -10.37 23.76 -13.11
C GLU A 263 -10.27 23.11 -14.50
N GLU A 264 -11.41 22.79 -15.12
CA GLU A 264 -11.47 22.28 -16.49
C GLU A 264 -10.98 23.32 -17.52
N GLU A 265 -11.36 24.59 -17.36
CA GLU A 265 -10.88 25.68 -18.21
C GLU A 265 -9.37 25.91 -18.06
N GLU A 266 -8.85 25.80 -16.83
CA GLU A 266 -7.41 25.89 -16.56
C GLU A 266 -6.64 24.71 -17.16
N ALA A 267 -7.17 23.49 -17.08
CA ALA A 267 -6.61 22.30 -17.73
C ALA A 267 -6.54 22.49 -19.25
N ARG A 268 -7.63 22.94 -19.89
CA ARG A 268 -7.64 23.24 -21.33
C ARG A 268 -6.66 24.36 -21.71
N ARG A 269 -6.51 25.37 -20.84
CA ARG A 269 -5.55 26.46 -21.07
C ARG A 269 -4.11 25.96 -21.02
N ASN A 270 -3.79 25.06 -20.09
CA ASN A 270 -2.47 24.45 -19.98
C ASN A 270 -2.15 23.57 -21.19
N GLU A 271 -3.12 22.80 -21.70
CA GLU A 271 -2.94 22.03 -22.95
C GLU A 271 -2.64 22.92 -24.15
N ARG A 272 -3.36 24.05 -24.30
CA ARG A 272 -3.11 25.03 -25.37
C ARG A 272 -1.72 25.66 -25.27
N ASN A 273 -1.30 26.03 -24.06
CA ASN A 273 0.02 26.60 -23.84
C ASN A 273 1.14 25.60 -24.16
N ASN A 274 0.91 24.30 -23.95
CA ASN A 274 1.90 23.26 -24.24
C ASN A 274 2.00 22.93 -25.75
N GLN A 275 0.97 23.22 -26.55
CA GLN A 275 1.00 23.08 -28.01
C GLN A 275 1.62 24.29 -28.75
N GLY A 276 1.85 25.41 -28.07
CA GLY A 276 2.23 26.68 -28.69
C GLY A 276 3.72 26.91 -28.96
N SER A 277 4.62 25.97 -28.67
CA SER A 277 6.07 26.21 -28.75
C SER A 277 6.83 25.29 -29.71
N SER A 278 6.24 24.96 -30.85
CA SER A 278 7.00 24.49 -32.02
C SER A 278 6.84 25.46 -33.19
N ASP A 279 7.43 26.65 -33.08
CA ASP A 279 7.85 27.44 -34.25
C ASP A 279 9.04 26.74 -34.93
N GLY A 280 8.81 25.49 -35.36
CA GLY A 280 9.62 24.81 -36.33
C GLY A 280 9.26 25.41 -37.69
N ARG A 281 10.07 26.36 -38.13
CA ARG A 281 10.10 26.84 -39.52
C ARG A 281 9.83 25.67 -40.48
N PRO A 282 8.75 25.70 -41.27
CA PRO A 282 8.57 24.71 -42.31
C PRO A 282 9.66 24.90 -43.36
N ASN A 283 10.58 23.94 -43.46
CA ASN A 283 11.46 23.85 -44.61
C ASN A 283 10.57 23.65 -45.84
N LYS A 284 10.67 24.63 -46.72
CA LYS A 284 9.81 24.85 -47.87
C LYS A 284 10.36 24.05 -49.04
N GLU A 285 10.12 22.73 -49.08
CA GLU A 285 10.41 21.92 -50.27
C GLU A 285 9.74 20.54 -50.18
N GLU A 286 8.53 20.42 -50.74
CA GLU A 286 7.98 19.21 -51.40
C GLU A 286 6.52 19.52 -51.77
N LYS A 287 6.26 20.05 -52.96
CA LYS A 287 6.12 19.34 -54.24
C LYS A 287 4.88 18.44 -54.28
N GLU A 288 3.81 19.05 -54.79
CA GLU A 288 2.67 18.48 -55.51
C GLU A 288 2.60 16.95 -55.60
N ARG A 289 1.67 16.36 -54.85
CA ARG A 289 0.88 15.23 -55.36
C ARG A 289 -0.58 15.44 -54.99
N GLN A 290 -1.34 15.84 -56.00
CA GLN A 290 -2.80 15.83 -56.02
C GLN A 290 -3.28 14.39 -55.79
N GLY A 291 -4.07 14.18 -54.74
CA GLY A 291 -4.77 12.92 -54.45
C GLY A 291 -6.25 13.23 -54.19
N ALA A 292 -7.11 12.46 -54.86
CA ALA A 292 -8.53 12.68 -55.10
C ALA A 292 -9.44 12.83 -53.84
N PRO A 293 -10.61 13.49 -53.99
CA PRO A 293 -11.59 13.63 -52.92
C PRO A 293 -12.28 12.29 -52.61
N VAL A 294 -12.22 11.86 -51.35
CA VAL A 294 -12.98 10.72 -50.82
C VAL A 294 -14.39 11.18 -50.44
N ILE A 295 -15.36 10.64 -51.15
CA ILE A 295 -16.81 10.79 -50.93
C ILE A 295 -17.18 10.08 -49.62
N ARG A 296 -17.82 10.80 -48.69
CA ARG A 296 -18.47 10.21 -47.51
C ARG A 296 -19.93 9.88 -47.84
N PRO A 297 -20.41 8.64 -47.62
CA PRO A 297 -21.83 8.36 -47.60
C PRO A 297 -22.45 8.70 -46.24
N ALA A 298 -23.72 9.09 -46.32
CA ALA A 298 -24.54 9.64 -45.25
C ALA A 298 -25.24 8.57 -44.39
N THR A 299 -25.63 9.01 -43.18
CA THR A 299 -26.80 8.65 -42.35
C THR A 299 -27.36 7.23 -42.38
N THR A 300 -27.50 6.66 -41.20
CA THR A 300 -28.73 5.95 -40.81
C THR A 300 -28.89 6.00 -39.29
N ASP A 301 -29.88 6.77 -38.86
CA ASP A 301 -30.49 6.71 -37.55
C ASP A 301 -31.21 5.37 -37.39
N ILE A 302 -30.95 4.64 -36.31
CA ILE A 302 -31.80 3.54 -35.85
C ILE A 302 -32.08 3.78 -34.37
N VAL A 303 -33.33 4.16 -34.13
CA VAL A 303 -34.02 4.15 -32.85
C VAL A 303 -34.44 2.72 -32.57
N ASP A 304 -34.03 2.14 -31.44
CA ASP A 304 -34.74 0.96 -30.91
C ASP A 304 -34.81 1.04 -29.38
N ASN A 305 -36.04 1.21 -28.91
CA ASN A 305 -36.50 1.19 -27.53
C ASN A 305 -36.80 -0.26 -27.13
N PRO A 306 -36.25 -0.80 -26.05
CA PRO A 306 -36.83 -1.98 -25.42
C PRO A 306 -37.89 -1.60 -24.36
N PRO A 307 -39.03 -2.33 -24.28
CA PRO A 307 -40.10 -2.04 -23.35
C PRO A 307 -39.76 -2.42 -21.90
N SER A 308 -40.12 -1.54 -20.97
CA SER A 308 -40.14 -1.81 -19.54
C SER A 308 -41.14 -2.91 -19.20
N VAL A 309 -40.67 -4.00 -18.61
CA VAL A 309 -41.49 -5.01 -17.95
C VAL A 309 -41.46 -4.74 -16.45
N GLN A 310 -42.58 -4.29 -15.91
CA GLN A 310 -42.87 -4.32 -14.46
C GLN A 310 -43.31 -5.73 -14.06
N PRO A 311 -42.86 -6.22 -12.89
CA PRO A 311 -43.67 -7.15 -12.10
C PRO A 311 -44.24 -6.42 -10.87
N GLU A 312 -45.56 -6.39 -10.84
CA GLU A 312 -46.40 -6.04 -9.70
C GLU A 312 -46.59 -7.26 -8.78
N LEU A 313 -46.79 -6.99 -7.47
CA LEU A 313 -47.42 -7.85 -6.44
C LEU A 313 -46.52 -8.99 -5.88
N GLN A 314 -46.37 -9.20 -4.57
CA GLN A 314 -47.35 -9.14 -3.47
C GLN A 314 -46.61 -9.22 -2.11
N PRO A 315 -47.13 -8.63 -1.03
CA PRO A 315 -46.64 -8.84 0.33
C PRO A 315 -47.31 -10.06 0.97
N GLN A 316 -46.54 -11.08 1.35
CA GLN A 316 -47.00 -12.14 2.25
C GLN A 316 -46.22 -12.11 3.57
N GLN A 317 -46.93 -11.67 4.61
CA GLN A 317 -46.77 -12.11 5.99
C GLN A 317 -48.14 -12.69 6.41
N PRO A 318 -48.30 -13.39 7.55
CA PRO A 318 -47.33 -14.08 8.40
C PRO A 318 -47.77 -15.55 8.66
N SER A 319 -46.87 -16.41 9.14
CA SER A 319 -47.30 -17.58 9.92
C SER A 319 -46.41 -17.77 11.13
N GLN A 320 -47.02 -17.53 12.29
CA GLN A 320 -46.55 -17.91 13.60
C GLN A 320 -46.62 -19.44 13.71
N GLN A 321 -45.52 -20.10 14.02
CA GLN A 321 -45.56 -21.37 14.72
C GLN A 321 -44.58 -21.36 15.89
N ARG A 322 -45.21 -21.39 17.06
CA ARG A 322 -44.65 -21.48 18.39
C ARG A 322 -44.43 -22.97 18.66
N THR A 323 -43.19 -23.40 18.74
CA THR A 323 -42.84 -24.74 19.24
C THR A 323 -41.88 -24.55 20.40
N THR A 324 -42.44 -24.58 21.60
CA THR A 324 -41.72 -24.75 22.87
C THR A 324 -41.12 -26.14 22.88
N VAL A 325 -39.80 -26.23 22.74
CA VAL A 325 -39.04 -27.44 23.09
C VAL A 325 -38.12 -27.06 24.24
N GLU A 326 -38.59 -27.40 25.43
CA GLU A 326 -37.87 -27.38 26.70
C GLU A 326 -36.66 -28.30 26.55
N SER A 327 -35.47 -27.70 26.50
CA SER A 327 -34.19 -28.40 26.35
C SER A 327 -33.35 -28.09 27.58
N ASP A 328 -33.21 -29.08 28.45
CA ASP A 328 -32.28 -29.10 29.58
C ASP A 328 -30.87 -28.73 29.12
N LEU A 329 -30.40 -27.54 29.52
CA LEU A 329 -29.01 -27.13 29.39
C LEU A 329 -28.37 -27.05 30.78
N PRO A 330 -27.10 -27.49 30.93
CA PRO A 330 -26.38 -27.46 32.20
C PRO A 330 -26.09 -26.02 32.65
N PRO A 331 -25.83 -25.81 33.96
CA PRO A 331 -25.69 -24.48 34.56
C PRO A 331 -24.58 -23.67 33.88
N SER A 332 -24.89 -22.39 33.64
CA SER A 332 -24.04 -21.41 32.99
C SER A 332 -22.75 -21.14 33.77
N TYR A 333 -21.68 -20.98 33.01
CA TYR A 333 -20.31 -20.65 33.42
C TYR A 333 -20.16 -19.17 33.80
N GLU A 334 -21.10 -18.61 34.56
CA GLU A 334 -21.13 -17.18 34.94
C GLU A 334 -20.72 -16.91 36.39
N GLN A 335 -20.33 -17.93 37.17
CA GLN A 335 -19.90 -17.75 38.57
C GLN A 335 -18.38 -17.68 38.80
N SER A 336 -17.54 -17.78 37.76
CA SER A 336 -16.07 -17.80 37.94
C SER A 336 -15.36 -16.44 37.84
N GLU A 337 -16.05 -15.36 37.47
CA GLU A 337 -15.39 -14.05 37.28
C GLU A 337 -15.42 -13.16 38.53
N GLU A 338 -16.40 -13.29 39.43
CA GLU A 338 -16.46 -12.46 40.64
C GLU A 338 -15.45 -12.89 41.73
N GLU A 339 -14.97 -14.13 41.71
CA GLU A 339 -14.02 -14.62 42.73
C GLU A 339 -12.56 -14.24 42.43
N ASN A 340 -12.20 -14.02 41.17
CA ASN A 340 -10.84 -13.62 40.79
C ASN A 340 -10.52 -12.15 41.05
N VAL A 341 -11.52 -11.29 41.26
CA VAL A 341 -11.31 -9.86 41.58
C VAL A 341 -10.97 -9.64 43.05
N ARG A 342 -11.33 -10.56 43.96
CA ARG A 342 -11.06 -10.40 45.40
C ARG A 342 -9.64 -10.74 45.84
N ILE A 343 -8.85 -11.45 45.04
CA ILE A 343 -7.48 -11.84 45.42
C ILE A 343 -6.45 -10.73 45.12
N GLN A 344 -6.75 -9.76 44.24
CA GLN A 344 -5.80 -8.69 43.89
C GLN A 344 -5.80 -7.46 44.83
N LEU A 345 -6.72 -7.38 45.78
CA LEU A 345 -6.82 -6.24 46.72
C LEU A 345 -6.17 -6.48 48.10
N ALA A 346 -5.60 -7.66 48.36
CA ALA A 346 -4.97 -7.99 49.65
C ALA A 346 -3.43 -7.87 49.67
N GLY A 347 -2.80 -7.36 48.60
CA GLY A 347 -1.34 -7.31 48.46
C GLY A 347 -0.74 -5.90 48.48
N ARG A 348 -1.45 -4.91 49.03
CA ARG A 348 -1.01 -3.52 49.03
C ARG A 348 -1.27 -2.84 50.37
N ASP A 349 -0.65 -3.38 51.41
CA ASP A 349 -0.25 -2.67 52.63
C ASP A 349 1.18 -3.05 52.98
#